data_AF-G0P4W4-F1
#
_entry.id   AF-G0P4W4-F1
#
_cell.length_a   1.000
_cell.length_b   1.000
_cell.length_c   1.000
_cell.angle_alpha   90.00
_cell.angle_beta   90.00
_cell.angle_gamma   90.00
#
_symmetry.space_group_name_H-M   'P 1'
#
loop_
_entity.id
_entity.type
_entity.pdbx_description
1 polymer ?
#
loop_
_entity_poly.entity_id
_entity_poly.type
_entity_poly.pdbx_seq_one_letter_code
_entity_poly.pdbx_strand_id
1 'polypeptide(L)'
;MKHSSRRDPSTLSSNSINLVNLAYRSIPMPSIHGICILNSTKSEFQNHVLALRLADLTKQLERTNKNSKEYGRLAWQCYNMRTSIYRSIFSTKRAIFTTLGTSSIQKLPEYDWNADVMLVDEAAQCTEPATWVPVLSLPTCKKLVLVGDHKQLPAVVLSDEANRGNFKLSLMEKLSNEFESNNINILLNEQYRMNAKLMHWSNEVFYDNQLRANERVANITLSDLSTTLPADHVFNSPIFMIDMAKVGDRSQEATHSHSFKNTDELKIITEYVNRLVCDLGINPKDIAVIAPYYAQIEEIRRFMPFHVDVNTVDAFQGHEREVVIFCLVRDNTEGSIGFLNETRRLNVAVTRAKRQFVLVGNSKMMHRNGHLRKLYRHLKSAKMVFGPSVLDSFNHIDSAGLPPSDKDYHLSDKDTPDCSFR
;
A
#
# COMPACT_ATOMS: atom_id res chain seq x y z
N MET A 1 -24.73 47.98 -32.66
CA MET A 1 -24.43 48.36 -31.25
C MET A 1 -24.92 47.29 -30.31
N LYS A 2 -24.00 46.45 -29.82
CA LYS A 2 -23.89 45.90 -28.45
C LYS A 2 -22.89 44.74 -28.51
N HIS A 3 -21.74 44.98 -27.91
CA HIS A 3 -20.62 44.06 -27.79
C HIS A 3 -20.99 42.80 -27.00
N SER A 4 -20.65 41.63 -27.52
CA SER A 4 -20.44 40.43 -26.70
C SER A 4 -19.01 39.94 -26.92
N SER A 5 -18.14 40.23 -25.96
CA SER A 5 -16.77 39.75 -25.90
C SER A 5 -16.75 38.24 -25.65
N ARG A 6 -16.15 37.50 -26.58
CA ARG A 6 -15.66 36.14 -26.35
C ARG A 6 -14.55 36.22 -25.29
N ARG A 7 -14.67 35.43 -24.21
CA ARG A 7 -13.57 35.21 -23.26
C ARG A 7 -12.91 33.87 -23.61
N ASP A 8 -11.59 33.93 -23.80
CA ASP A 8 -10.69 32.79 -23.94
C ASP A 8 -10.75 31.86 -22.71
N PRO A 9 -10.60 30.53 -22.87
CA PRO A 9 -10.56 29.58 -21.75
C PRO A 9 -9.18 29.44 -21.08
N SER A 10 -8.22 30.32 -21.36
CA SER A 10 -6.80 30.11 -21.03
C SER A 10 -6.31 30.81 -19.75
N THR A 11 -7.09 30.81 -18.66
CA THR A 11 -6.60 31.19 -17.32
C THR A 11 -7.35 30.44 -16.22
N LEU A 12 -7.03 29.16 -16.03
CA LEU A 12 -7.28 28.46 -14.75
C LEU A 12 -5.90 28.10 -14.20
N SER A 13 -5.41 28.96 -13.31
CA SER A 13 -4.20 28.70 -12.54
C SER A 13 -4.36 27.43 -11.73
N SER A 14 -3.41 26.52 -11.91
CA SER A 14 -3.22 25.28 -11.17
C SER A 14 -3.16 25.51 -9.66
N ASN A 15 -4.30 25.32 -8.98
CA ASN A 15 -4.30 25.04 -7.54
C ASN A 15 -4.19 23.52 -7.37
N SER A 16 -2.95 23.06 -7.31
CA SER A 16 -2.57 21.69 -7.01
C SER A 16 -3.06 21.31 -5.61
N ILE A 17 -4.17 20.56 -5.53
CA ILE A 17 -4.57 19.90 -4.28
C ILE A 17 -3.66 18.68 -4.13
N ASN A 18 -2.68 18.77 -3.23
CA ASN A 18 -1.87 17.63 -2.83
C ASN A 18 -2.79 16.61 -2.14
N LEU A 19 -3.08 15.50 -2.82
CA LEU A 19 -3.65 14.29 -2.21
C LEU A 19 -2.57 13.67 -1.31
N VAL A 20 -2.64 13.96 -0.01
CA VAL A 20 -1.76 13.37 0.99
C VAL A 20 -2.26 11.96 1.31
N ASN A 21 -1.38 11.00 1.05
CA ASN A 21 -1.53 9.58 1.35
C ASN A 21 -1.72 9.39 2.88
N LEU A 22 -2.92 8.98 3.31
CA LEU A 22 -3.31 8.83 4.72
C LEU A 22 -2.80 7.50 5.31
N ALA A 23 -1.48 7.29 5.25
CA ALA A 23 -0.82 6.24 6.01
C ALA A 23 -0.14 6.85 7.24
N TYR A 24 -0.76 6.67 8.40
CA TYR A 24 -0.09 6.61 9.71
C TYR A 24 0.95 7.70 10.04
N ARG A 25 0.62 8.98 9.89
CA ARG A 25 1.13 10.04 10.78
C ARG A 25 0.03 11.06 11.01
N SER A 26 -0.24 11.37 12.28
CA SER A 26 -1.09 12.47 12.71
C SER A 26 -0.45 13.81 12.33
N ILE A 27 -0.51 14.14 11.03
CA ILE A 27 -0.27 15.48 10.52
C ILE A 27 -1.55 16.25 10.81
N PRO A 28 -1.51 17.34 11.60
CA PRO A 28 -2.69 18.18 11.78
C PRO A 28 -3.06 18.73 10.40
N MET A 29 -4.22 18.28 9.90
CA MET A 29 -4.82 18.87 8.71
C MET A 29 -4.88 20.39 8.93
N PRO A 30 -4.44 21.22 7.96
CA PRO A 30 -4.69 22.65 8.04
C PRO A 30 -6.19 22.85 8.29
N SER A 31 -6.56 23.82 9.11
CA SER A 31 -7.92 24.09 9.57
C SER A 31 -8.81 24.58 8.42
N ILE A 32 -9.03 23.71 7.44
CA ILE A 32 -10.09 23.82 6.45
C ILE A 32 -11.38 23.78 7.25
N HIS A 33 -12.00 24.95 7.38
CA HIS A 33 -13.24 25.11 8.13
C HIS A 33 -14.27 24.10 7.61
N GLY A 34 -14.77 23.25 8.51
CA GLY A 34 -15.80 22.25 8.20
C GLY A 34 -15.29 20.86 7.86
N ILE A 35 -14.03 20.48 8.10
CA ILE A 35 -13.58 19.08 7.99
C ILE A 35 -13.19 18.56 9.38
N CYS A 36 -13.56 17.32 9.72
CA CYS A 36 -13.04 16.66 10.93
C CYS A 36 -12.89 15.15 10.75
N ILE A 37 -12.14 14.53 11.66
CA ILE A 37 -12.16 13.08 11.88
C ILE A 37 -13.20 12.81 12.98
N LEU A 38 -14.10 11.84 12.78
CA LEU A 38 -15.26 11.62 13.66
C LEU A 38 -14.90 11.50 15.15
N ASN A 39 -13.78 10.82 15.44
CA ASN A 39 -13.31 10.57 16.80
C ASN A 39 -12.29 11.61 17.31
N SER A 40 -12.01 12.68 16.56
CA SER A 40 -11.03 13.71 16.93
C SER A 40 -11.65 14.99 17.53
N THR A 41 -12.92 14.95 17.94
CA THR A 41 -13.66 16.12 18.45
C THR A 41 -13.43 16.41 19.94
N LYS A 42 -12.48 15.72 20.60
CA LYS A 42 -12.24 15.85 22.05
C LYS A 42 -11.92 17.29 22.47
N SER A 43 -11.05 17.98 21.73
CA SER A 43 -10.68 19.37 22.06
C SER A 43 -11.86 20.33 21.87
N GLU A 44 -12.60 20.20 20.76
CA GLU A 44 -13.80 21.00 20.50
C GLU A 44 -14.87 20.77 21.58
N PHE A 45 -15.03 19.52 22.01
CA PHE A 45 -15.93 19.16 23.08
C PHE A 45 -15.51 19.77 24.42
N GLN A 46 -14.23 19.68 24.78
CA GLN A 46 -13.71 20.23 26.04
C GLN A 46 -13.78 21.76 26.10
N ASN A 47 -13.60 22.43 24.97
CA ASN A 47 -13.65 23.89 24.86
C ASN A 47 -15.07 24.44 24.69
N HIS A 48 -16.09 23.57 24.56
CA HIS A 48 -17.47 24.02 24.39
C HIS A 48 -17.99 24.69 25.67
N VAL A 49 -18.76 25.78 25.52
CA VAL A 49 -19.30 26.57 26.65
C VAL A 49 -20.12 25.74 27.66
N LEU A 50 -20.75 24.65 27.21
CA LEU A 50 -21.54 23.73 28.03
C LEU A 50 -20.72 22.59 28.68
N ALA A 51 -19.44 22.43 28.35
CA ALA A 51 -18.64 21.28 28.79
C ALA A 51 -18.47 21.23 30.32
N LEU A 52 -18.20 22.39 30.94
CA LEU A 52 -18.08 22.50 32.41
C LEU A 52 -19.40 22.16 33.10
N ARG A 53 -20.52 22.64 32.56
CA ARG A 53 -21.85 22.35 33.10
C ARG A 53 -22.20 20.87 32.99
N LEU A 54 -21.84 20.22 31.89
CA LEU A 54 -21.99 18.78 31.72
C LEU A 54 -21.13 17.98 32.69
N ALA A 55 -19.89 18.42 32.94
CA ALA A 55 -19.02 17.78 33.92
C ALA A 55 -19.62 17.84 35.34
N ASP A 56 -20.22 18.97 35.72
CA ASP A 56 -20.89 19.11 37.02
C ASP A 56 -22.13 18.19 37.13
N LEU A 57 -23.00 18.19 36.12
CA LEU A 57 -24.17 17.30 36.09
C LEU A 57 -23.79 15.81 36.10
N THR A 58 -22.68 15.44 35.46
CA THR A 58 -22.17 14.07 35.49
C THR A 58 -21.72 13.68 36.89
N LYS A 59 -21.01 14.56 37.61
CA LYS A 59 -20.64 14.33 39.02
C LYS A 59 -21.84 14.22 39.94
N GLN A 60 -22.89 15.00 39.70
CA GLN A 60 -24.15 14.88 40.45
C GLN A 60 -24.79 13.51 40.20
N LEU A 61 -24.91 13.10 38.93
CA LEU A 61 -25.47 11.81 38.53
C LEU A 61 -24.73 10.61 39.17
N GLU A 62 -23.39 10.66 39.22
CA GLU A 62 -22.56 9.62 39.84
C GLU A 62 -22.82 9.44 41.34
N ARG A 63 -23.26 10.51 42.03
CA ARG A 63 -23.60 10.50 43.46
C ARG A 63 -25.05 10.13 43.73
N THR A 64 -25.91 10.13 42.71
CA THR A 64 -27.34 9.81 42.84
C THR A 64 -27.58 8.30 42.82
N ASN A 65 -28.48 7.83 43.70
CA ASN A 65 -28.90 6.43 43.71
C ASN A 65 -29.55 6.02 42.39
N LYS A 66 -29.00 5.00 41.71
CA LYS A 66 -29.47 4.50 40.40
C LYS A 66 -30.95 4.12 40.35
N ASN A 67 -31.55 3.74 41.47
CA ASN A 67 -32.96 3.34 41.55
C ASN A 67 -33.91 4.52 41.81
N SER A 68 -33.40 5.75 41.91
CA SER A 68 -34.23 6.93 42.16
C SER A 68 -34.81 7.51 40.86
N LYS A 69 -35.99 8.13 40.96
CA LYS A 69 -36.55 8.93 39.86
C LYS A 69 -35.63 10.09 39.45
N GLU A 70 -34.84 10.60 40.39
CA GLU A 70 -33.87 11.67 40.16
C GLU A 70 -32.73 11.23 39.25
N TYR A 71 -32.24 10.00 39.40
CA TYR A 71 -31.20 9.45 38.52
C TYR A 71 -31.62 9.45 37.06
N GLY A 72 -32.85 8.99 36.77
CA GLY A 72 -33.40 9.02 35.41
C GLY A 72 -33.46 10.44 34.83
N ARG A 73 -33.87 11.42 35.63
CA ARG A 73 -33.91 12.84 35.23
C ARG A 73 -32.52 13.39 34.92
N LEU A 74 -31.55 13.16 35.82
CA LEU A 74 -30.17 13.63 35.64
C LEU A 74 -29.49 12.94 34.45
N ALA A 75 -29.70 11.64 34.26
CA ALA A 75 -29.14 10.89 33.13
C ALA A 75 -29.64 11.46 31.80
N TRP A 76 -30.93 11.78 31.70
CA TRP A 76 -31.52 12.41 30.53
C TRP A 76 -30.98 13.83 30.28
N GLN A 77 -30.79 14.63 31.33
CA GLN A 77 -30.17 15.95 31.23
C GLN A 77 -28.72 15.88 30.74
N CYS A 78 -27.92 14.96 31.28
CA CYS A 78 -26.55 14.69 30.82
C CYS A 78 -26.53 14.26 29.35
N TYR A 79 -27.40 13.33 28.96
CA TYR A 79 -27.51 12.86 27.59
C TYR A 79 -27.84 14.02 26.63
N ASN A 80 -28.91 14.77 26.90
CA ASN A 80 -29.34 15.88 26.04
C ASN A 80 -28.27 16.96 25.89
N MET A 81 -27.63 17.35 27.00
CA MET A 81 -26.59 18.37 26.94
C MET A 81 -25.37 17.87 26.18
N ARG A 82 -24.96 16.61 26.36
CA ARG A 82 -23.89 16.00 25.56
C ARG A 82 -24.25 15.98 24.06
N THR A 83 -25.47 15.58 23.72
CA THR A 83 -25.97 15.59 22.34
C THR A 83 -25.99 17.00 21.76
N SER A 84 -26.41 18.01 22.53
CA SER A 84 -26.39 19.41 22.11
C SER A 84 -24.97 19.92 21.82
N ILE A 85 -23.98 19.51 22.61
CA ILE A 85 -22.56 19.84 22.36
C ILE A 85 -22.10 19.19 21.05
N TYR A 86 -22.37 17.90 20.85
CA TYR A 86 -21.97 17.23 19.61
C TYR A 86 -22.70 17.80 18.39
N ARG A 87 -23.98 18.13 18.51
CA ARG A 87 -24.75 18.79 17.45
C ARG A 87 -24.14 20.14 17.06
N SER A 88 -23.74 20.98 18.01
CA SER A 88 -23.08 22.26 17.66
C SER A 88 -21.72 22.05 16.98
N ILE A 89 -20.97 21.03 17.40
CA ILE A 89 -19.68 20.67 16.78
C ILE A 89 -19.91 20.16 15.34
N PHE A 90 -20.75 19.14 15.16
CA PHE A 90 -20.92 18.45 13.88
C PHE A 90 -21.73 19.25 12.87
N SER A 91 -22.71 20.04 13.27
CA SER A 91 -23.51 20.87 12.34
C SER A 91 -22.68 21.86 11.51
N THR A 92 -21.48 22.22 11.98
CA THR A 92 -20.54 23.08 11.25
C THR A 92 -19.67 22.33 10.23
N LYS A 93 -19.71 20.99 10.23
CA LYS A 93 -18.84 20.15 9.41
C LYS A 93 -19.48 19.87 8.06
N ARG A 94 -18.73 20.10 7.00
CA ARG A 94 -19.02 19.76 5.60
C ARG A 94 -18.55 18.36 5.22
N ALA A 95 -17.49 17.86 5.85
CA ALA A 95 -16.97 16.52 5.63
C ALA A 95 -16.48 15.89 6.93
N ILE A 96 -16.74 14.60 7.09
CA ILE A 96 -16.32 13.80 8.24
C ILE A 96 -15.59 12.57 7.74
N PHE A 97 -14.35 12.39 8.18
CA PHE A 97 -13.53 11.22 7.89
C PHE A 97 -13.65 10.20 9.02
N THR A 98 -13.84 8.94 8.66
CA THR A 98 -13.96 7.86 9.64
C THR A 98 -13.68 6.50 9.01
N THR A 99 -13.37 5.50 9.83
CA THR A 99 -13.26 4.10 9.39
C THR A 99 -14.65 3.46 9.31
N LEU A 100 -14.83 2.43 8.49
CA LEU A 100 -16.15 1.79 8.29
C LEU A 100 -16.68 1.09 9.54
N GLY A 101 -15.79 0.59 10.41
CA GLY A 101 -16.16 -0.22 11.58
C GLY A 101 -16.58 0.58 12.83
N THR A 102 -16.60 1.90 12.78
CA THR A 102 -16.93 2.71 13.97
C THR A 102 -18.44 2.80 14.22
N SER A 103 -18.87 2.43 15.43
CA SER A 103 -20.26 2.63 15.85
C SER A 103 -20.65 4.10 15.99
N SER A 104 -19.67 5.02 16.09
CA SER A 104 -19.93 6.46 16.18
C SER A 104 -20.68 7.00 14.96
N ILE A 105 -20.59 6.34 13.80
CA ILE A 105 -21.27 6.80 12.59
C ILE A 105 -22.79 6.77 12.74
N GLN A 106 -23.32 5.81 13.51
CA GLN A 106 -24.75 5.67 13.80
C GLN A 106 -25.31 6.85 14.60
N LYS A 107 -24.44 7.61 15.27
CA LYS A 107 -24.82 8.78 16.07
C LYS A 107 -24.84 10.08 15.28
N LEU A 108 -24.28 10.12 14.07
CA LEU A 108 -24.26 11.34 13.26
C LEU A 108 -25.67 11.88 12.98
N PRO A 109 -26.67 11.03 12.66
CA PRO A 109 -28.07 11.48 12.55
C PRO A 109 -28.62 12.07 13.86
N GLU A 110 -28.23 11.55 15.04
CA GLU A 110 -28.63 12.11 16.35
C GLU A 110 -28.05 13.52 16.58
N TYR A 111 -26.97 13.86 15.88
CA TYR A 111 -26.32 15.17 15.93
C TYR A 111 -26.78 16.11 14.81
N ASP A 112 -27.89 15.77 14.13
CA ASP A 112 -28.43 16.46 12.96
C ASP A 112 -27.44 16.58 11.81
N TRP A 113 -26.45 15.69 11.76
CA TRP A 113 -25.50 15.65 10.66
C TRP A 113 -25.85 14.50 9.71
N ASN A 114 -25.94 14.84 8.43
CA ASN A 114 -26.32 13.93 7.36
C ASN A 114 -25.33 14.09 6.20
N ALA A 115 -25.09 13.00 5.48
CA ALA A 115 -24.24 13.02 4.29
C ALA A 115 -25.12 12.90 3.04
N ASP A 116 -24.97 13.80 2.08
CA ASP A 116 -25.58 13.63 0.76
C ASP A 116 -24.83 12.59 -0.08
N VAL A 117 -23.50 12.53 0.12
CA VAL A 117 -22.55 11.70 -0.62
C VAL A 117 -21.63 10.97 0.35
N MET A 118 -21.41 9.68 0.11
CA MET A 118 -20.45 8.86 0.82
C MET A 118 -19.34 8.43 -0.13
N LEU A 119 -18.09 8.67 0.28
CA LEU A 119 -16.88 8.19 -0.38
C LEU A 119 -16.28 7.09 0.49
N VAL A 120 -16.09 5.91 -0.08
CA VAL A 120 -15.36 4.81 0.56
C VAL A 120 -14.09 4.60 -0.25
N ASP A 121 -12.96 4.98 0.32
CA ASP A 121 -11.64 4.74 -0.27
C ASP A 121 -11.12 3.36 0.14
N GLU A 122 -10.25 2.77 -0.69
CA GLU A 122 -9.77 1.39 -0.58
C GLU A 122 -10.93 0.37 -0.39
N ALA A 123 -12.06 0.62 -1.08
CA ALA A 123 -13.30 -0.16 -0.92
C ALA A 123 -13.12 -1.64 -1.28
N ALA A 124 -12.18 -1.96 -2.17
CA ALA A 124 -11.83 -3.32 -2.54
C ALA A 124 -11.23 -4.15 -1.38
N GLN A 125 -10.60 -3.48 -0.41
CA GLN A 125 -9.98 -4.10 0.76
C GLN A 125 -10.97 -4.31 1.93
N CYS A 126 -12.23 -3.94 1.75
CA CYS A 126 -13.26 -4.04 2.77
C CYS A 126 -14.17 -5.25 2.52
N THR A 127 -14.64 -5.91 3.58
CA THR A 127 -15.71 -6.91 3.43
C THR A 127 -17.03 -6.20 3.10
N GLU A 128 -17.90 -6.83 2.31
CA GLU A 128 -19.21 -6.28 1.98
C GLU A 128 -20.00 -5.80 3.23
N PRO A 129 -20.10 -6.57 4.33
CA PRO A 129 -20.80 -6.11 5.53
C PRO A 129 -20.20 -4.85 6.15
N ALA A 130 -18.88 -4.68 6.13
CA ALA A 130 -18.23 -3.50 6.69
C ALA A 130 -18.62 -2.24 5.92
N THR A 131 -18.72 -2.32 4.59
CA THR A 131 -19.17 -1.19 3.76
C THR A 131 -20.65 -0.86 3.97
N TRP A 132 -21.50 -1.85 4.26
CA TRP A 132 -22.92 -1.60 4.53
C TRP A 132 -23.20 -0.89 5.85
N VAL A 133 -22.37 -1.06 6.88
CA VAL A 133 -22.55 -0.38 8.19
C VAL A 133 -22.78 1.13 8.03
N PRO A 134 -21.87 1.90 7.41
CA PRO A 134 -22.08 3.34 7.24
C PRO A 134 -23.22 3.65 6.27
N VAL A 135 -23.36 2.89 5.19
CA VAL A 135 -24.39 3.12 4.15
C VAL A 135 -25.79 3.05 4.74
N LEU A 136 -26.05 2.06 5.59
CA LEU A 136 -27.34 1.90 6.27
C LEU A 136 -27.52 2.86 7.46
N SER A 137 -26.42 3.34 8.04
CA SER A 137 -26.46 4.28 9.18
C SER A 137 -26.79 5.71 8.78
N LEU A 138 -26.62 6.07 7.50
CA LEU A 138 -26.85 7.40 6.96
C LEU A 138 -27.96 7.36 5.90
N PRO A 139 -29.25 7.26 6.30
CA PRO A 139 -30.37 7.02 5.39
C PRO A 139 -30.64 8.15 4.39
N THR A 140 -30.06 9.33 4.62
CA THR A 140 -30.12 10.50 3.75
C THR A 140 -29.07 10.48 2.63
N CYS A 141 -28.13 9.54 2.66
CA CYS A 141 -27.09 9.40 1.64
C CYS A 141 -27.70 8.94 0.31
N LYS A 142 -27.63 9.83 -0.69
CA LYS A 142 -28.21 9.59 -2.02
C LYS A 142 -27.19 9.06 -3.02
N LYS A 143 -25.90 9.20 -2.74
CA LYS A 143 -24.82 8.80 -3.64
C LYS A 143 -23.69 8.12 -2.88
N LEU A 144 -23.45 6.86 -3.22
CA LEU A 144 -22.28 6.11 -2.78
C LEU A 144 -21.25 6.09 -3.92
N VAL A 145 -20.00 6.43 -3.59
CA VAL A 145 -18.86 6.34 -4.49
C VAL A 145 -17.82 5.44 -3.84
N LEU A 146 -17.57 4.30 -4.47
CA LEU A 146 -16.57 3.34 -4.05
C LEU A 146 -15.30 3.58 -4.87
N VAL A 147 -14.21 3.90 -4.19
CA VAL A 147 -12.89 4.12 -4.77
C VAL A 147 -11.99 2.99 -4.30
N GLY A 148 -11.22 2.41 -5.21
CA GLY A 148 -10.31 1.33 -4.90
C GLY A 148 -9.96 0.54 -6.16
N ASP A 149 -9.33 -0.61 -5.95
CA ASP A 149 -8.88 -1.48 -7.02
C ASP A 149 -9.09 -2.95 -6.65
N HIS A 150 -10.11 -3.56 -7.25
CA HIS A 150 -10.46 -4.96 -7.00
C HIS A 150 -9.44 -5.95 -7.63
N LYS A 151 -8.44 -5.47 -8.38
CA LYS A 151 -7.28 -6.25 -8.83
C LYS A 151 -6.11 -6.19 -7.84
N GLN A 152 -6.20 -5.40 -6.76
CA GLN A 152 -5.27 -5.36 -5.62
C GLN A 152 -5.83 -6.15 -4.41
N LEU A 153 -5.29 -5.96 -3.20
CA LEU A 153 -5.59 -6.84 -2.07
C LEU A 153 -7.08 -6.83 -1.69
N PRO A 154 -7.71 -8.02 -1.54
CA PRO A 154 -9.05 -8.12 -0.99
C PRO A 154 -9.02 -7.95 0.53
N ALA A 155 -10.20 -8.01 1.16
CA ALA A 155 -10.29 -8.02 2.62
C ALA A 155 -9.56 -9.22 3.24
N VAL A 156 -8.91 -8.98 4.39
CA VAL A 156 -8.26 -10.03 5.18
C VAL A 156 -9.32 -10.81 5.96
N VAL A 157 -9.45 -12.10 5.64
CA VAL A 157 -10.37 -13.02 6.31
C VAL A 157 -9.57 -14.21 6.83
N LEU A 158 -9.58 -14.41 8.15
CA LEU A 158 -8.77 -15.44 8.82
C LEU A 158 -9.41 -16.84 8.74
N SER A 159 -10.73 -16.93 8.63
CA SER A 159 -11.43 -18.22 8.55
C SER A 159 -11.39 -18.77 7.13
N ASP A 160 -10.82 -19.96 6.98
CA ASP A 160 -10.80 -20.69 5.70
C ASP A 160 -12.21 -21.05 5.21
N GLU A 161 -13.14 -21.29 6.13
CA GLU A 161 -14.55 -21.52 5.78
C GLU A 161 -15.20 -20.25 5.21
N ALA A 162 -14.95 -19.10 5.83
CA ALA A 162 -15.44 -17.82 5.33
C ALA A 162 -14.80 -17.46 3.98
N ASN A 163 -13.52 -17.77 3.78
CA ASN A 163 -12.85 -17.63 2.49
C ASN A 163 -13.48 -18.52 1.41
N ARG A 164 -13.82 -19.78 1.74
CA ARG A 164 -14.57 -20.68 0.84
C ARG A 164 -15.96 -20.14 0.49
N GLY A 165 -16.58 -19.42 1.42
CA GLY A 165 -17.83 -18.69 1.21
C GLY A 165 -17.70 -17.32 0.52
N ASN A 166 -16.53 -16.98 -0.03
CA ASN A 166 -16.24 -15.69 -0.68
C ASN A 166 -16.44 -14.46 0.20
N PHE A 167 -16.27 -14.59 1.53
CA PHE A 167 -16.42 -13.46 2.45
C PHE A 167 -15.41 -12.31 2.22
N LYS A 168 -14.33 -12.60 1.48
CA LYS A 168 -13.34 -11.60 1.04
C LYS A 168 -13.82 -10.72 -0.13
N LEU A 169 -14.93 -11.07 -0.77
CA LEU A 169 -15.52 -10.30 -1.87
C LEU A 169 -16.06 -8.98 -1.33
N SER A 170 -15.49 -7.88 -1.80
CA SER A 170 -15.93 -6.54 -1.40
C SER A 170 -17.24 -6.15 -2.09
N LEU A 171 -17.95 -5.18 -1.51
CA LEU A 171 -19.11 -4.58 -2.18
C LEU A 171 -18.71 -3.95 -3.53
N MET A 172 -17.52 -3.35 -3.61
CA MET A 172 -16.99 -2.77 -4.84
C MET A 172 -16.82 -3.83 -5.94
N GLU A 173 -16.15 -4.94 -5.62
CA GLU A 173 -15.91 -6.01 -6.60
C GLU A 173 -17.23 -6.67 -7.04
N LYS A 174 -18.14 -6.89 -6.10
CA LYS A 174 -19.47 -7.44 -6.37
C LYS A 174 -20.25 -6.57 -7.35
N LEU A 175 -20.36 -5.26 -7.07
CA LEU A 175 -21.07 -4.32 -7.94
C LEU A 175 -20.37 -4.15 -9.29
N SER A 176 -19.03 -4.13 -9.31
CA SER A 176 -18.25 -4.05 -10.55
C SER A 176 -18.56 -5.21 -11.49
N ASN A 177 -18.70 -6.43 -10.95
CA ASN A 177 -19.02 -7.63 -11.72
C ASN A 177 -20.50 -7.68 -12.14
N GLU A 178 -21.41 -7.38 -11.21
CA GLU A 178 -22.86 -7.44 -11.46
C GLU A 178 -23.31 -6.42 -12.52
N PHE A 179 -22.67 -5.26 -12.55
CA PHE A 179 -22.99 -4.17 -13.46
C PHE A 179 -21.87 -3.91 -14.46
N GLU A 180 -21.10 -4.93 -14.85
CA GLU A 180 -20.01 -4.81 -15.82
C GLU A 180 -20.47 -4.21 -17.15
N SER A 181 -21.69 -4.54 -17.59
CA SER A 181 -22.31 -3.98 -18.81
C SER A 181 -22.76 -2.53 -18.67
N ASN A 182 -22.75 -1.98 -17.45
CA ASN A 182 -23.22 -0.63 -17.17
C ASN A 182 -22.02 0.30 -17.01
N ASN A 183 -22.20 1.57 -17.37
CA ASN A 183 -21.15 2.59 -17.26
C ASN A 183 -20.95 3.11 -15.82
N ILE A 184 -21.02 2.23 -14.82
CA ILE A 184 -20.81 2.59 -13.41
C ILE A 184 -19.33 2.48 -13.00
N ASN A 185 -18.54 1.69 -13.74
CA ASN A 185 -17.12 1.49 -13.49
C ASN A 185 -16.32 2.53 -14.28
N ILE A 186 -15.62 3.42 -13.57
CA ILE A 186 -14.75 4.43 -14.18
C ILE A 186 -13.29 4.04 -13.90
N LEU A 187 -12.59 3.56 -14.93
CA LEU A 187 -11.17 3.29 -14.85
C LEU A 187 -10.37 4.58 -14.98
N LEU A 188 -9.57 4.92 -13.95
CA LEU A 188 -8.52 5.92 -14.09
C LEU A 188 -7.34 5.27 -14.81
N ASN A 189 -7.27 5.51 -16.11
CA ASN A 189 -6.36 4.77 -16.99
C ASN A 189 -4.95 5.36 -17.11
N GLU A 190 -4.65 6.50 -16.49
CA GLU A 190 -3.32 7.10 -16.52
C GLU A 190 -2.64 7.02 -15.16
N GLN A 191 -1.44 6.44 -15.11
CA GLN A 191 -0.66 6.28 -13.89
C GLN A 191 0.56 7.21 -13.84
N TYR A 192 0.89 7.67 -12.64
CA TYR A 192 1.92 8.68 -12.35
C TYR A 192 3.01 8.18 -11.40
N ARG A 193 3.18 6.85 -11.28
CA ARG A 193 4.13 6.22 -10.34
C ARG A 193 5.34 5.65 -11.06
N MET A 194 5.12 4.74 -12.00
CA MET A 194 6.11 3.76 -12.42
C MET A 194 6.54 3.94 -13.87
N ASN A 195 7.78 3.52 -14.15
CA ASN A 195 8.28 3.35 -15.51
C ASN A 195 7.32 2.49 -16.36
N ALA A 196 7.16 2.83 -17.64
CA ALA A 196 6.26 2.12 -18.56
C ALA A 196 6.61 0.63 -18.73
N LYS A 197 7.91 0.28 -18.74
CA LYS A 197 8.38 -1.12 -18.82
C LYS A 197 8.03 -1.91 -17.57
N LEU A 198 8.15 -1.29 -16.39
CA LEU A 198 7.74 -1.89 -15.12
C LEU A 198 6.22 -2.08 -15.05
N MET A 199 5.44 -1.08 -15.50
CA MET A 199 3.99 -1.13 -15.56
C MET A 199 3.45 -2.25 -16.46
N HIS A 200 4.15 -2.51 -17.58
CA HIS A 200 3.65 -3.34 -18.68
C HIS A 200 3.11 -4.70 -18.23
N TRP A 201 3.86 -5.42 -17.40
CA TRP A 201 3.43 -6.74 -16.91
C TRP A 201 2.11 -6.65 -16.12
N SER A 202 2.00 -5.69 -15.19
CA SER A 202 0.79 -5.52 -14.38
C SER A 202 -0.40 -5.12 -15.26
N ASN A 203 -0.17 -4.23 -16.22
CA ASN A 203 -1.17 -3.78 -17.19
C ASN A 203 -1.74 -4.92 -18.05
N GLU A 204 -0.87 -5.77 -18.57
CA GLU A 204 -1.26 -6.94 -19.37
C GLU A 204 -2.03 -7.98 -18.54
N VAL A 205 -1.58 -8.24 -17.31
CA VAL A 205 -2.12 -9.33 -16.49
C VAL A 205 -3.42 -8.96 -15.77
N PHE A 206 -3.57 -7.71 -15.33
CA PHE A 206 -4.66 -7.31 -14.44
C PHE A 206 -5.63 -6.28 -15.03
N TYR A 207 -5.22 -5.53 -16.06
CA TYR A 207 -5.98 -4.35 -16.54
C TYR A 207 -6.20 -4.34 -18.06
N ASP A 208 -6.08 -5.49 -18.73
CA ASP A 208 -6.35 -5.65 -20.16
C ASP A 208 -5.64 -4.60 -21.06
N ASN A 209 -4.43 -4.20 -20.67
CA ASN A 209 -3.64 -3.16 -21.33
C ASN A 209 -4.29 -1.76 -21.39
N GLN A 210 -5.27 -1.48 -20.54
CA GLN A 210 -5.97 -0.20 -20.54
C GLN A 210 -5.16 0.93 -19.87
N LEU A 211 -4.16 0.62 -19.05
CA LEU A 211 -3.35 1.64 -18.38
C LEU A 211 -2.30 2.26 -19.31
N ARG A 212 -2.05 3.56 -19.14
CA ARG A 212 -0.98 4.32 -19.78
C ARG A 212 -0.09 4.99 -18.74
N ALA A 213 1.22 4.96 -18.96
CA ALA A 213 2.16 5.70 -18.13
C ALA A 213 2.15 7.17 -18.55
N ASN A 214 2.01 8.09 -17.60
CA ASN A 214 2.18 9.51 -17.87
C ASN A 214 3.63 9.79 -18.32
N GLU A 215 3.82 10.74 -19.23
CA GLU A 215 5.13 11.09 -19.80
C GLU A 215 6.20 11.40 -18.75
N ARG A 216 5.81 11.97 -17.59
CA ARG A 216 6.72 12.30 -16.49
C ARG A 216 7.34 11.09 -15.81
N VAL A 217 6.68 9.93 -15.90
CA VAL A 217 7.14 8.69 -15.25
C VAL A 217 7.45 7.59 -16.25
N ALA A 218 7.00 7.70 -17.50
CA ALA A 218 7.12 6.62 -18.49
C ALA A 218 8.56 6.11 -18.68
N ASN A 219 9.56 7.00 -18.55
CA ASN A 219 10.97 6.70 -18.80
C ASN A 219 11.87 6.87 -17.57
N ILE A 220 11.32 7.03 -16.36
CA ILE A 220 12.14 7.21 -15.16
C ILE A 220 12.97 5.94 -14.88
N THR A 221 14.25 6.09 -14.54
CA THR A 221 15.13 4.95 -14.22
C THR A 221 15.99 5.24 -13.00
N LEU A 222 16.84 4.29 -12.62
CA LEU A 222 17.71 4.44 -11.45
C LEU A 222 18.82 5.48 -11.68
N SER A 223 19.32 5.65 -12.92
CA SER A 223 20.30 6.68 -13.29
C SER A 223 19.84 8.13 -13.04
N ASP A 224 18.54 8.39 -12.94
CA ASP A 224 18.05 9.71 -12.55
C ASP A 224 18.32 10.03 -11.06
N LEU A 225 18.56 9.01 -10.23
CA LEU A 225 18.93 9.14 -8.82
C LEU A 225 20.43 8.96 -8.59
N SER A 226 21.12 8.27 -9.49
CA SER A 226 22.54 7.94 -9.39
C SER A 226 23.30 8.42 -10.62
N THR A 227 24.18 9.40 -10.44
CA THR A 227 25.01 9.93 -11.53
C THR A 227 26.13 8.97 -11.96
N THR A 228 26.40 7.93 -11.17
CA THR A 228 27.46 6.95 -11.45
C THR A 228 26.97 5.79 -12.30
N LEU A 229 25.66 5.52 -12.35
CA LEU A 229 25.09 4.39 -13.09
C LEU A 229 24.89 4.73 -14.59
N PRO A 230 25.60 4.06 -15.52
CA PRO A 230 25.37 4.27 -16.95
C PRO A 230 23.96 3.90 -17.39
N ALA A 231 23.45 4.59 -18.40
CA ALA A 231 22.09 4.40 -18.89
C ALA A 231 21.83 2.99 -19.45
N ASP A 232 22.85 2.32 -19.97
CA ASP A 232 22.82 0.99 -20.56
C ASP A 232 23.25 -0.12 -19.58
N HIS A 233 23.61 0.23 -18.34
CA HIS A 233 23.94 -0.74 -17.32
C HIS A 233 22.71 -1.61 -16.97
N VAL A 234 22.93 -2.89 -16.66
CA VAL A 234 21.85 -3.85 -16.36
C VAL A 234 20.93 -3.38 -15.22
N PHE A 235 21.51 -2.78 -14.18
CA PHE A 235 20.78 -2.22 -13.04
C PHE A 235 20.07 -0.89 -13.34
N ASN A 236 20.18 -0.34 -14.54
CA ASN A 236 19.29 0.74 -14.96
C ASN A 236 17.96 0.21 -15.53
N SER A 237 17.81 -1.13 -15.67
CA SER A 237 16.54 -1.74 -16.03
C SER A 237 15.48 -1.52 -14.94
N PRO A 238 14.25 -1.10 -15.31
CA PRO A 238 13.16 -0.89 -14.36
C PRO A 238 12.61 -2.17 -13.72
N ILE A 239 12.89 -3.33 -14.32
CA ILE A 239 12.43 -4.62 -13.81
C ILE A 239 13.42 -5.72 -14.18
N PHE A 240 13.86 -6.51 -13.19
CA PHE A 240 14.66 -7.70 -13.43
C PHE A 240 14.54 -8.71 -12.28
N MET A 241 15.09 -9.91 -12.51
CA MET A 241 15.15 -10.98 -11.51
C MET A 241 16.58 -11.44 -11.28
N ILE A 242 16.90 -11.67 -10.00
CA ILE A 242 18.06 -12.43 -9.54
C ILE A 242 17.56 -13.83 -9.18
N ASP A 243 17.84 -14.78 -10.07
CA ASP A 243 17.36 -16.15 -10.02
C ASP A 243 18.29 -17.04 -9.18
N MET A 244 17.79 -17.44 -8.02
CA MET A 244 18.49 -18.30 -7.07
C MET A 244 18.56 -19.75 -7.53
N ALA A 245 17.81 -20.16 -8.56
CA ALA A 245 17.88 -21.51 -9.12
C ALA A 245 19.30 -21.87 -9.63
N LYS A 246 20.11 -20.86 -9.94
CA LYS A 246 21.48 -20.98 -10.45
C LYS A 246 22.55 -21.16 -9.36
N VAL A 247 22.20 -21.06 -8.07
CA VAL A 247 23.14 -21.21 -6.95
C VAL A 247 23.38 -22.68 -6.58
N GLY A 248 22.67 -23.60 -7.22
CA GLY A 248 22.64 -25.04 -6.89
C GLY A 248 21.74 -25.33 -5.69
N ASP A 249 21.81 -26.54 -5.13
CA ASP A 249 20.98 -27.01 -4.01
C ASP A 249 21.25 -26.30 -2.65
N ARG A 250 22.00 -25.19 -2.67
CA ARG A 250 22.40 -24.45 -1.47
C ARG A 250 21.31 -23.52 -0.94
N SER A 251 20.50 -22.93 -1.81
CA SER A 251 19.36 -22.11 -1.36
C SER A 251 18.24 -23.04 -0.93
N GLN A 252 17.98 -23.09 0.37
CA GLN A 252 16.88 -23.88 0.94
C GLN A 252 16.04 -22.99 1.86
N GLU A 253 14.73 -23.07 1.69
CA GLU A 253 13.82 -22.46 2.65
C GLU A 253 13.92 -23.18 4.00
N ALA A 254 13.85 -22.42 5.09
CA ALA A 254 13.78 -22.95 6.44
C ALA A 254 12.48 -22.49 7.12
N THR A 255 11.87 -23.39 7.88
CA THR A 255 10.67 -23.09 8.68
C THR A 255 11.06 -22.54 10.04
N HIS A 256 10.46 -21.42 10.44
CA HIS A 256 10.60 -20.85 11.78
C HIS A 256 9.23 -20.35 12.26
N SER A 257 8.74 -20.89 13.38
CA SER A 257 7.47 -20.45 14.01
C SER A 257 6.28 -20.36 13.05
N HIS A 258 6.06 -21.40 12.24
CA HIS A 258 5.01 -21.47 11.19
C HIS A 258 5.14 -20.46 10.03
N SER A 259 6.29 -19.78 9.92
CA SER A 259 6.66 -18.92 8.82
C SER A 259 7.91 -19.47 8.11
N PHE A 260 8.29 -18.90 6.97
CA PHE A 260 9.45 -19.33 6.19
C PHE A 260 10.50 -18.22 6.08
N LYS A 261 11.76 -18.63 5.92
CA LYS A 261 12.91 -17.76 5.64
C LYS A 261 13.88 -18.42 4.67
N ASN A 262 14.65 -17.61 3.95
CA ASN A 262 15.71 -18.04 3.05
C ASN A 262 16.94 -17.16 3.28
N THR A 263 17.99 -17.74 3.85
CA THR A 263 19.20 -17.03 4.24
C THR A 263 20.07 -16.64 3.06
N ASP A 264 20.00 -17.38 1.95
CA ASP A 264 20.79 -17.05 0.76
C ASP A 264 20.14 -15.92 -0.04
N GLU A 265 18.80 -15.90 -0.15
CA GLU A 265 18.09 -14.72 -0.65
C GLU A 265 18.41 -13.48 0.21
N LEU A 266 18.46 -13.62 1.54
CA LEU A 266 18.85 -12.53 2.43
C LEU A 266 20.26 -11.99 2.12
N LYS A 267 21.26 -12.86 1.93
CA LYS A 267 22.63 -12.43 1.60
C LYS A 267 22.66 -11.60 0.30
N ILE A 268 21.96 -12.08 -0.74
CA ILE A 268 21.88 -11.38 -2.02
C ILE A 268 21.19 -10.02 -1.88
N ILE A 269 20.10 -9.96 -1.12
CA ILE A 269 19.38 -8.71 -0.88
C ILE A 269 20.25 -7.73 -0.11
N THR A 270 20.91 -8.17 0.96
CA THR A 270 21.79 -7.32 1.77
C THR A 270 22.94 -6.78 0.94
N GLU A 271 23.59 -7.62 0.13
CA GLU A 271 24.65 -7.17 -0.77
C GLU A 271 24.12 -6.17 -1.80
N TYR A 272 22.99 -6.48 -2.45
CA TYR A 272 22.40 -5.56 -3.43
C TYR A 272 22.05 -4.20 -2.83
N VAL A 273 21.42 -4.17 -1.66
CA VAL A 273 21.13 -2.92 -0.94
C VAL A 273 22.43 -2.19 -0.58
N ASN A 274 23.46 -2.90 -0.14
CA ASN A 274 24.75 -2.30 0.16
C ASN A 274 25.39 -1.63 -1.06
N ARG A 275 25.40 -2.30 -2.21
CA ARG A 275 25.93 -1.72 -3.46
C ARG A 275 25.08 -0.55 -3.97
N LEU A 276 23.75 -0.61 -3.85
CA LEU A 276 22.87 0.53 -4.19
C LEU A 276 23.20 1.78 -3.36
N VAL A 277 23.44 1.61 -2.06
CA VAL A 277 23.69 2.74 -1.16
C VAL A 277 25.14 3.23 -1.28
N CYS A 278 26.11 2.33 -1.22
CA CYS A 278 27.53 2.67 -1.14
C CYS A 278 28.12 3.08 -2.49
N ASP A 279 27.76 2.39 -3.58
CA ASP A 279 28.38 2.62 -4.89
C ASP A 279 27.56 3.57 -5.76
N LEU A 280 26.23 3.46 -5.68
CA LEU A 280 25.31 4.28 -6.48
C LEU A 280 24.77 5.50 -5.74
N GLY A 281 25.01 5.61 -4.44
CA GLY A 281 24.57 6.76 -3.62
C GLY A 281 23.05 6.84 -3.44
N ILE A 282 22.32 5.74 -3.64
CA ILE A 282 20.87 5.72 -3.44
C ILE A 282 20.54 5.89 -1.96
N ASN A 283 19.62 6.80 -1.65
CA ASN A 283 19.20 7.02 -0.27
C ASN A 283 18.48 5.77 0.26
N PRO A 284 18.87 5.21 1.42
CA PRO A 284 18.19 4.06 2.01
C PRO A 284 16.67 4.23 2.17
N LYS A 285 16.18 5.46 2.37
CA LYS A 285 14.74 5.76 2.48
C LYS A 285 13.97 5.58 1.18
N ASP A 286 14.65 5.53 0.04
CA ASP A 286 14.08 5.32 -1.29
C ASP A 286 14.02 3.84 -1.67
N ILE A 287 14.46 2.95 -0.77
CA ILE A 287 14.50 1.50 -0.96
C ILE A 287 13.48 0.83 -0.03
N ALA A 288 12.72 -0.12 -0.56
CA ALA A 288 11.97 -1.08 0.24
C ALA A 288 12.35 -2.52 -0.10
N VAL A 289 12.35 -3.36 0.93
CA VAL A 289 12.41 -4.82 0.80
C VAL A 289 11.08 -5.39 1.25
N ILE A 290 10.43 -6.15 0.37
CA ILE A 290 9.13 -6.76 0.60
C ILE A 290 9.27 -8.28 0.57
N ALA A 291 8.71 -8.97 1.56
CA ALA A 291 8.68 -10.43 1.59
C ALA A 291 7.31 -10.94 2.09
N PRO A 292 6.84 -12.11 1.62
CA PRO A 292 5.53 -12.66 2.03
C PRO A 292 5.51 -13.23 3.46
N TYR A 293 6.66 -13.44 4.11
CA TYR A 293 6.75 -14.19 5.37
C TYR A 293 7.41 -13.38 6.49
N TYR A 294 6.79 -13.37 7.67
CA TYR A 294 7.26 -12.61 8.83
C TYR A 294 8.66 -13.02 9.30
N ALA A 295 8.97 -14.32 9.33
CA ALA A 295 10.31 -14.79 9.70
C ALA A 295 11.40 -14.22 8.77
N GLN A 296 11.13 -14.08 7.46
CA GLN A 296 12.06 -13.42 6.55
C GLN A 296 12.17 -11.92 6.84
N ILE A 297 11.05 -11.24 7.13
CA ILE A 297 11.03 -9.81 7.47
C ILE A 297 11.87 -9.52 8.71
N GLU A 298 11.78 -10.36 9.74
CA GLU A 298 12.59 -10.22 10.96
C GLU A 298 14.09 -10.41 10.70
N GLU A 299 14.46 -11.42 9.90
CA GLU A 299 15.84 -11.67 9.52
C GLU A 299 16.41 -10.51 8.68
N ILE A 300 15.66 -10.02 7.68
CA ILE A 300 16.06 -8.85 6.89
C ILE A 300 16.27 -7.66 7.81
N ARG A 301 15.32 -7.32 8.69
CA ARG A 301 15.48 -6.19 9.62
C ARG A 301 16.69 -6.33 10.55
N ARG A 302 17.03 -7.56 10.94
CA ARG A 302 18.15 -7.86 11.82
C ARG A 302 19.51 -7.67 11.14
N PHE A 303 19.63 -8.07 9.88
CA PHE A 303 20.90 -8.11 9.16
C PHE A 303 21.08 -6.97 8.15
N MET A 304 20.06 -6.16 7.88
CA MET A 304 20.16 -5.04 6.96
C MET A 304 21.05 -3.93 7.54
N PRO A 305 22.14 -3.54 6.86
CA PRO A 305 23.07 -2.52 7.36
C PRO A 305 22.50 -1.10 7.34
N PHE A 306 21.44 -0.86 6.56
CA PHE A 306 20.82 0.46 6.40
C PHE A 306 19.36 0.47 6.85
N HIS A 307 18.86 1.65 7.22
CA HIS A 307 17.47 1.85 7.57
C HIS A 307 16.60 2.00 6.31
N VAL A 308 16.34 0.88 5.65
CA VAL A 308 15.38 0.75 4.54
C VAL A 308 14.02 0.30 5.05
N ASP A 309 12.96 0.48 4.26
CA ASP A 309 11.65 -0.04 4.64
C ASP A 309 11.54 -1.53 4.39
N VAL A 310 11.28 -2.31 5.45
CA VAL A 310 11.16 -3.76 5.37
C VAL A 310 9.78 -4.18 5.85
N ASN A 311 8.92 -4.67 4.96
CA ASN A 311 7.51 -4.96 5.26
C ASN A 311 6.96 -6.16 4.51
N THR A 312 5.85 -6.72 4.99
CA THR A 312 5.07 -7.68 4.18
C THR A 312 4.35 -6.96 3.05
N VAL A 313 3.90 -7.70 2.02
CA VAL A 313 3.11 -7.12 0.91
C VAL A 313 1.90 -6.36 1.43
N ASP A 314 1.15 -6.98 2.34
CA ASP A 314 -0.08 -6.43 2.90
C ASP A 314 0.19 -5.17 3.74
N ALA A 315 1.28 -5.14 4.51
CA ALA A 315 1.68 -3.96 5.28
C ALA A 315 2.23 -2.81 4.40
N PHE A 316 2.65 -3.10 3.18
CA PHE A 316 3.19 -2.11 2.24
C PHE A 316 2.14 -1.57 1.25
N GLN A 317 0.86 -1.94 1.41
CA GLN A 317 -0.21 -1.36 0.62
C GLN A 317 -0.30 0.16 0.85
N GLY A 318 -0.60 0.91 -0.20
CA GLY A 318 -0.63 2.39 -0.17
C GLY A 318 0.74 3.06 -0.14
N HIS A 319 1.81 2.32 0.19
CA HIS A 319 3.18 2.83 0.13
C HIS A 319 3.81 2.63 -1.26
N GLU A 320 4.89 3.36 -1.53
CA GLU A 320 5.67 3.30 -2.78
C GLU A 320 7.12 3.72 -2.50
N ARG A 321 8.07 3.18 -3.26
CA ARG A 321 9.50 3.51 -3.17
C ARG A 321 10.14 3.59 -4.55
N GLU A 322 11.29 4.25 -4.64
CA GLU A 322 12.02 4.35 -5.90
C GLU A 322 12.50 2.97 -6.34
N VAL A 323 13.04 2.19 -5.39
CA VAL A 323 13.46 0.79 -5.58
C VAL A 323 12.66 -0.12 -4.65
N VAL A 324 12.09 -1.20 -5.21
CA VAL A 324 11.45 -2.26 -4.44
C VAL A 324 12.11 -3.60 -4.76
N ILE A 325 12.64 -4.25 -3.74
CA ILE A 325 13.23 -5.58 -3.82
C ILE A 325 12.22 -6.56 -3.21
N PHE A 326 11.73 -7.50 -4.01
CA PHE A 326 10.79 -8.52 -3.57
C PHE A 326 11.50 -9.86 -3.39
N CYS A 327 11.47 -10.36 -2.16
CA CYS A 327 12.04 -11.64 -1.74
C CYS A 327 10.98 -12.73 -1.82
N LEU A 328 11.17 -13.73 -2.69
CA LEU A 328 10.20 -14.80 -2.91
C LEU A 328 10.15 -15.78 -1.72
N VAL A 329 11.29 -16.00 -1.06
CA VAL A 329 11.54 -16.90 0.08
C VAL A 329 11.40 -18.39 -0.23
N ARG A 330 10.34 -18.76 -0.96
CA ARG A 330 9.98 -20.16 -1.18
C ARG A 330 10.98 -20.83 -2.11
N ASP A 331 11.38 -22.03 -1.72
CA ASP A 331 12.21 -22.94 -2.49
C ASP A 331 12.03 -24.38 -1.97
N ASN A 332 11.08 -25.12 -2.55
CA ASN A 332 10.71 -26.46 -2.11
C ASN A 332 10.34 -27.35 -3.29
N THR A 333 10.47 -28.66 -3.09
CA THR A 333 10.21 -29.68 -4.12
C THR A 333 8.73 -29.78 -4.51
N GLU A 334 7.81 -29.42 -3.60
CA GLU A 334 6.38 -29.40 -3.89
C GLU A 334 5.95 -28.20 -4.75
N GLY A 335 6.83 -27.25 -5.04
CA GLY A 335 6.47 -26.04 -5.78
C GLY A 335 5.38 -25.20 -5.10
N SER A 336 5.26 -25.31 -3.77
CA SER A 336 4.30 -24.57 -2.95
C SER A 336 4.80 -23.16 -2.69
N ILE A 337 3.99 -22.17 -3.08
CA ILE A 337 4.28 -20.74 -2.92
C ILE A 337 3.48 -20.08 -1.78
N GLY A 338 2.62 -20.85 -1.11
CA GLY A 338 1.81 -20.43 0.03
C GLY A 338 1.08 -19.09 -0.19
N PHE A 339 1.54 -18.05 0.50
CA PHE A 339 0.91 -16.73 0.59
C PHE A 339 0.68 -16.05 -0.77
N LEU A 340 1.53 -16.38 -1.76
CA LEU A 340 1.46 -15.85 -3.12
C LEU A 340 0.43 -16.55 -4.02
N ASN A 341 -0.31 -17.53 -3.49
CA ASN A 341 -1.50 -18.06 -4.17
C ASN A 341 -2.58 -16.99 -4.37
N GLU A 342 -2.68 -16.01 -3.47
CA GLU A 342 -3.47 -14.81 -3.71
C GLU A 342 -2.70 -13.89 -4.67
N THR A 343 -2.99 -14.04 -5.95
CA THR A 343 -2.18 -13.42 -6.99
C THR A 343 -2.25 -11.89 -7.03
N ARG A 344 -3.27 -11.28 -6.40
CA ARG A 344 -3.36 -9.82 -6.27
C ARG A 344 -2.23 -9.25 -5.41
N ARG A 345 -1.64 -10.06 -4.52
CA ARG A 345 -0.42 -9.69 -3.77
C ARG A 345 0.78 -9.46 -4.68
N LEU A 346 0.93 -10.26 -5.73
CA LEU A 346 1.99 -10.05 -6.70
C LEU A 346 1.79 -8.74 -7.46
N ASN A 347 0.54 -8.43 -7.84
CA ASN A 347 0.19 -7.15 -8.45
C ASN A 347 0.57 -5.98 -7.53
N VAL A 348 0.18 -6.06 -6.25
CA VAL A 348 0.56 -5.03 -5.26
C VAL A 348 2.07 -4.90 -5.20
N ALA A 349 2.81 -5.98 -4.93
CA ALA A 349 4.26 -5.96 -4.77
C ALA A 349 5.00 -5.31 -5.95
N VAL A 350 4.66 -5.68 -7.19
CA VAL A 350 5.31 -5.11 -8.39
C VAL A 350 4.98 -3.63 -8.55
N THR A 351 3.74 -3.23 -8.30
CA THR A 351 3.26 -1.84 -8.49
C THR A 351 3.65 -0.87 -7.38
N ARG A 352 4.52 -1.30 -6.44
CA ARG A 352 5.06 -0.43 -5.38
C ARG A 352 6.32 0.32 -5.80
N ALA A 353 7.03 -0.19 -6.81
CA ALA A 353 8.23 0.45 -7.35
C ALA A 353 7.88 1.61 -8.28
N LYS A 354 8.69 2.68 -8.24
CA LYS A 354 8.65 3.76 -9.23
C LYS A 354 9.65 3.52 -10.35
N ARG A 355 10.92 3.38 -9.98
CA ARG A 355 12.04 3.28 -10.94
C ARG A 355 12.46 1.84 -11.16
N GLN A 356 12.49 1.03 -10.11
CA GLN A 356 13.02 -0.32 -10.21
C GLN A 356 12.32 -1.33 -9.29
N PHE A 357 11.94 -2.46 -9.88
CA PHE A 357 11.52 -3.65 -9.16
C PHE A 357 12.51 -4.79 -9.39
N VAL A 358 12.97 -5.40 -8.30
CA VAL A 358 13.91 -6.53 -8.33
C VAL A 358 13.26 -7.74 -7.68
N LEU A 359 13.09 -8.81 -8.44
CA LEU A 359 12.65 -10.10 -7.91
C LEU A 359 13.86 -10.94 -7.51
N VAL A 360 13.99 -11.28 -6.24
CA VAL A 360 14.99 -12.24 -5.75
C VAL A 360 14.26 -13.52 -5.36
N GLY A 361 14.64 -14.65 -5.95
CA GLY A 361 14.01 -15.93 -5.65
C GLY A 361 14.33 -17.03 -6.65
N ASN A 362 13.82 -18.23 -6.40
CA ASN A 362 14.04 -19.38 -7.27
C ASN A 362 12.97 -19.47 -8.38
N SER A 363 13.39 -19.44 -9.65
CA SER A 363 12.46 -19.50 -10.78
C SER A 363 11.61 -20.77 -10.85
N LYS A 364 12.09 -21.89 -10.28
CA LYS A 364 11.35 -23.17 -10.24
C LYS A 364 9.99 -23.01 -9.56
N MET A 365 9.91 -22.12 -8.57
CA MET A 365 8.69 -21.84 -7.82
C MET A 365 7.65 -21.04 -8.61
N MET A 366 8.07 -20.38 -9.70
CA MET A 366 7.18 -19.51 -10.49
C MET A 366 6.34 -20.29 -11.51
N HIS A 367 6.65 -21.56 -11.79
CA HIS A 367 6.01 -22.30 -12.88
C HIS A 367 4.59 -22.79 -12.56
N ARG A 368 4.28 -23.09 -11.30
CA ARG A 368 2.98 -23.65 -10.90
C ARG A 368 1.87 -22.60 -10.82
N ASN A 369 2.20 -21.35 -10.48
CA ASN A 369 1.23 -20.26 -10.42
C ASN A 369 1.15 -19.49 -11.74
N GLY A 370 -0.07 -19.27 -12.24
CA GLY A 370 -0.30 -18.64 -13.54
C GLY A 370 0.28 -17.23 -13.68
N HIS A 371 0.16 -16.39 -12.65
CA HIS A 371 0.61 -15.00 -12.68
C HIS A 371 2.13 -14.89 -12.47
N LEU A 372 2.71 -15.66 -11.55
CA LEU A 372 4.18 -15.76 -11.44
C LEU A 372 4.79 -16.29 -12.74
N ARG A 373 4.18 -17.29 -13.39
CA ARG A 373 4.67 -17.81 -14.67
C ARG A 373 4.63 -16.75 -15.77
N LYS A 374 3.58 -15.93 -15.83
CA LYS A 374 3.51 -14.78 -16.76
C LYS A 374 4.62 -13.76 -16.46
N LEU A 375 4.86 -13.44 -15.18
CA LEU A 375 5.96 -12.54 -14.78
C LEU A 375 7.32 -13.08 -15.20
N TYR A 376 7.59 -14.36 -14.94
CA TYR A 376 8.85 -15.00 -15.34
C TYR A 376 9.04 -14.97 -16.87
N ARG A 377 7.98 -15.25 -17.64
CA ARG A 377 8.05 -15.17 -19.12
C ARG A 377 8.32 -13.76 -19.61
N HIS A 378 7.65 -12.76 -19.02
CA HIS A 378 7.87 -11.35 -19.33
C HIS A 378 9.34 -10.98 -19.12
N LEU A 379 9.90 -11.27 -17.94
CA LEU A 379 11.31 -11.05 -17.62
C LEU A 379 12.26 -11.80 -18.56
N LYS A 380 11.98 -13.08 -18.84
CA LYS A 380 12.80 -13.90 -19.73
C LYS A 380 12.80 -13.39 -21.16
N SER A 381 11.65 -12.96 -21.68
CA SER A 381 11.54 -12.38 -23.03
C SER A 381 12.33 -11.07 -23.16
N ALA A 382 12.38 -10.29 -22.08
CA ALA A 382 13.18 -9.07 -21.98
C ALA A 382 14.67 -9.32 -21.69
N LYS A 383 15.10 -10.60 -21.54
CA LYS A 383 16.45 -11.01 -21.10
C LYS A 383 16.85 -10.45 -19.72
N MET A 384 15.88 -10.22 -18.84
CA MET A 384 16.05 -9.61 -17.51
C MET A 384 16.02 -10.66 -16.38
N VAL A 385 16.64 -11.82 -16.61
CA VAL A 385 16.77 -12.90 -15.62
C VAL A 385 18.24 -13.26 -15.50
N PHE A 386 18.83 -12.98 -14.34
CA PHE A 386 20.25 -13.15 -14.08
C PHE A 386 20.49 -14.07 -12.89
N GLY A 387 21.65 -14.72 -12.81
CA GLY A 387 22.08 -15.37 -11.57
C GLY A 387 22.64 -14.35 -10.57
N PRO A 388 23.01 -14.76 -9.35
CA PRO A 388 23.59 -13.83 -8.36
C PRO A 388 24.92 -13.18 -8.76
N SER A 389 25.67 -13.78 -9.68
CA SER A 389 26.86 -13.22 -10.34
C SER A 389 26.60 -11.86 -11.01
N VAL A 390 25.34 -11.51 -11.28
CA VAL A 390 24.99 -10.17 -11.78
C VAL A 390 25.52 -9.07 -10.86
N LEU A 391 25.65 -9.32 -9.55
CA LEU A 391 26.21 -8.37 -8.60
C LEU A 391 27.67 -8.01 -8.89
N ASP A 392 28.43 -8.88 -9.57
CA ASP A 392 29.80 -8.58 -9.99
C ASP A 392 29.85 -7.44 -11.01
N SER A 393 28.74 -7.13 -11.69
CA SER A 393 28.65 -5.96 -12.59
C SER A 393 28.80 -4.63 -11.85
N PHE A 394 28.56 -4.57 -10.53
CA PHE A 394 28.87 -3.36 -9.75
C PHE A 394 30.38 -3.04 -9.75
N ASN A 395 31.25 -4.04 -9.87
CA ASN A 395 32.70 -3.82 -9.96
C ASN A 395 33.13 -3.18 -11.29
N HIS A 396 32.17 -3.05 -12.20
CA HIS A 396 32.33 -2.67 -13.59
C HIS A 396 31.34 -1.56 -13.98
N ILE A 397 30.88 -0.75 -13.01
CA ILE A 397 29.96 0.37 -13.24
C ILE A 397 30.47 1.31 -14.34
N ASP A 398 31.78 1.53 -14.44
CA ASP A 398 32.39 2.38 -15.48
C ASP A 398 32.41 1.73 -16.88
N SER A 399 32.15 0.42 -16.98
CA SER A 399 32.09 -0.32 -18.24
C SER A 399 30.65 -0.66 -18.61
N ALA A 400 30.12 0.08 -19.57
CA ALA A 400 28.87 -0.18 -20.27
C ALA A 400 28.78 -1.63 -20.80
N GLY A 401 27.84 -2.44 -20.28
CA GLY A 401 27.59 -3.78 -20.81
C GLY A 401 26.77 -4.70 -19.89
N LEU A 402 26.14 -5.72 -20.50
CA LEU A 402 25.52 -6.85 -19.77
C LEU A 402 26.63 -7.76 -19.20
N PRO A 403 26.48 -8.26 -17.96
CA PRO A 403 27.44 -9.23 -17.42
C PRO A 403 27.51 -10.49 -18.30
N PRO A 404 28.66 -11.18 -18.37
CA PRO A 404 28.81 -12.42 -19.12
C PRO A 404 27.76 -13.45 -18.68
N SER A 405 27.19 -14.19 -19.64
CA SER A 405 26.23 -15.26 -19.33
C SER A 405 26.93 -16.37 -18.54
N ASP A 406 26.42 -16.69 -17.35
CA ASP A 406 26.92 -17.72 -16.43
C ASP A 406 27.31 -19.03 -17.13
N LYS A 407 28.60 -19.23 -17.32
CA LYS A 407 29.24 -20.55 -17.34
C LYS A 407 30.39 -20.49 -16.34
N ASP A 408 30.26 -21.29 -15.30
CA ASP A 408 31.25 -21.62 -14.29
C ASP A 408 31.57 -20.50 -13.28
N TYR A 409 30.96 -20.60 -12.09
CA TYR A 409 31.42 -19.86 -10.92
C TYR A 409 31.60 -20.77 -9.70
N HIS A 410 32.85 -20.88 -9.25
CA HIS A 410 33.26 -21.36 -7.94
C HIS A 410 33.57 -20.13 -7.08
N LEU A 411 32.77 -19.88 -6.04
CA LEU A 411 33.12 -18.91 -5.00
C LEU A 411 34.25 -19.49 -4.14
N SER A 412 35.43 -18.89 -4.22
CA SER A 412 36.51 -19.09 -3.26
C SER A 412 36.25 -18.23 -2.03
N ASP A 413 36.15 -18.85 -0.86
CA ASP A 413 36.22 -18.17 0.43
C ASP A 413 37.57 -17.45 0.54
N LYS A 414 37.55 -16.12 0.54
CA LYS A 414 38.48 -15.26 1.29
C LYS A 414 38.11 -13.79 1.14
N ASP A 415 38.40 -13.05 2.20
CA ASP A 415 38.43 -11.59 2.33
C ASP A 415 37.14 -10.92 2.81
N THR A 416 36.85 -11.10 4.11
CA THR A 416 36.17 -10.10 4.94
C THR A 416 37.14 -8.95 5.23
N PRO A 417 36.83 -7.68 4.86
CA PRO A 417 37.54 -6.53 5.41
C PRO A 417 37.01 -6.22 6.81
N ASP A 418 37.93 -6.19 7.76
CA ASP A 418 37.72 -5.72 9.13
C ASP A 418 37.42 -4.20 9.11
N CYS A 419 36.16 -3.82 9.33
CA CYS A 419 35.77 -2.44 9.57
C CYS A 419 35.43 -2.26 11.06
N SER A 420 36.49 -2.14 11.86
CA SER A 420 36.41 -1.54 13.19
C SER A 420 36.40 -0.02 13.06
N PHE A 421 35.32 0.63 13.46
CA PHE A 421 35.34 2.06 13.82
C PHE A 421 34.52 2.31 15.08
N ARG A 422 35.15 3.11 15.96
CA ARG A 422 34.65 3.66 17.22
C ARG A 422 33.42 4.54 17.05
#